data_AF-E9H532-F1
#
_entry.id   AF-E9H532-F1
#
_cell.length_a   1.000
_cell.length_b   1.000
_cell.length_c   1.000
_cell.angle_alpha   90.00
_cell.angle_beta   90.00
_cell.angle_gamma   90.00
#
_symmetry.space_group_name_H-M   'P 1'
#
loop_
_entity.id
_entity.type
_entity.pdbx_description
1 polymer ?
#
loop_
_entity_poly.entity_id
_entity_poly.type
_entity_poly.pdbx_seq_one_letter_code
_entity_poly.pdbx_strand_id
1 'polypeptide(L)' 'MFATYQIEKTSNEVSIEDIEIGVLHQLLHYLYSGRVIAATMEVIGEDLYIAAYMR' A
#
# COMPACT_ATOMS: atom_id res chain seq x y z
N MET A 1 7.44 -23.97 -2.48
CA MET A 1 8.49 -23.29 -3.25
C MET A 1 8.32 -21.79 -3.02
N PHE A 2 8.97 -21.26 -1.99
CA PHE A 2 9.23 -19.83 -1.80
C PHE A 2 10.70 -19.77 -1.39
N ALA A 3 11.57 -19.53 -2.36
CA ALA A 3 13.02 -19.60 -2.16
C ALA A 3 13.64 -18.25 -2.49
N THR A 4 13.66 -17.37 -1.50
CA THR A 4 14.68 -16.32 -1.43
C THR A 4 14.90 -15.95 0.04
N TYR A 5 15.94 -16.51 0.65
CA TYR A 5 16.51 -15.97 1.88
C TYR A 5 17.19 -14.65 1.53
N GLN A 6 16.43 -13.54 1.51
CA GLN A 6 17.03 -12.22 1.57
C GLN A 6 17.36 -11.93 3.03
N ILE A 7 18.65 -11.72 3.30
CA ILE A 7 19.13 -11.26 4.60
C ILE A 7 18.52 -9.86 4.81
N GLU A 8 17.51 -9.77 5.66
CA GLU A 8 16.86 -8.52 6.05
C GLU A 8 17.94 -7.57 6.59
N LYS A 9 18.24 -6.51 5.85
CA LYS A 9 19.07 -5.42 6.37
C LYS A 9 18.22 -4.73 7.42
N THR A 10 18.78 -4.50 8.61
CA THR A 10 18.12 -4.01 9.82
C THR A 10 17.48 -2.60 9.69
N SER A 11 17.51 -1.99 8.50
CA SER A 11 16.55 -0.97 8.09
C SER A 11 15.93 -1.42 6.76
N ASN A 12 14.86 -2.21 6.81
CA ASN A 12 14.05 -2.62 5.65
C ASN A 12 13.17 -1.46 5.17
N GLU A 13 13.76 -0.27 5.06
CA GLU A 13 13.09 0.90 4.52
C GLU A 13 12.99 0.75 3.01
N VAL A 14 11.78 0.92 2.47
CA VAL A 14 11.51 0.86 1.04
C VAL A 14 11.05 2.25 0.60
N SER A 15 11.77 2.85 -0.34
CA SER A 15 11.35 4.11 -0.98
C SER A 15 10.16 3.84 -1.89
N ILE A 16 9.08 4.58 -1.71
CA ILE A 16 7.89 4.57 -2.58
C ILE A 16 7.72 6.00 -3.08
N GLU A 17 7.96 6.22 -4.37
CA GLU A 17 8.04 7.57 -4.96
C GLU A 17 6.76 7.97 -5.72
N ASP A 18 6.05 6.99 -6.30
CA ASP A 18 4.94 7.23 -7.24
C ASP A 18 3.53 7.08 -6.64
N ILE A 19 3.41 7.16 -5.30
CA ILE A 19 2.12 7.04 -4.60
C ILE A 19 1.96 8.20 -3.62
N GLU A 20 0.78 8.83 -3.66
CA GLU A 20 0.37 9.84 -2.68
C GLU A 20 0.23 9.21 -1.28
N ILE A 21 0.68 9.93 -0.24
CA ILE A 21 0.81 9.38 1.11
C ILE A 21 -0.54 8.95 1.72
N GLY A 22 -1.62 9.68 1.44
CA GLY A 22 -2.98 9.30 1.83
C GLY A 22 -3.43 7.98 1.19
N VAL A 23 -3.11 7.76 -0.08
CA VAL A 23 -3.37 6.50 -0.79
C VAL A 23 -2.59 5.34 -0.16
N LEU A 24 -1.29 5.53 0.11
CA LEU A 24 -0.47 4.50 0.76
C LEU A 24 -1.03 4.15 2.14
N HIS A 25 -1.42 5.15 2.93
CA HIS A 25 -1.97 4.93 4.26
C HIS A 25 -3.29 4.17 4.20
N GLN A 26 -4.16 4.47 3.23
CA GLN A 26 -5.43 3.76 3.05
C GLN A 26 -5.22 2.31 2.58
N LEU A 27 -4.21 2.05 1.74
CA LEU A 27 -3.80 0.69 1.36
C LEU A 27 -3.31 -0.10 2.57
N LEU A 28 -2.43 0.49 3.39
CA LEU A 28 -1.96 -0.15 4.62
C LEU A 28 -3.11 -0.43 5.58
N HIS A 29 -4.01 0.54 5.78
CA HIS A 29 -5.19 0.33 6.61
C HIS A 29 -6.03 -0.86 6.12
N TYR A 30 -6.26 -0.96 4.81
CA TYR A 30 -6.98 -2.09 4.22
C TYR A 30 -6.25 -3.42 4.43
N LEU A 31 -4.94 -3.47 4.19
CA LEU A 31 -4.12 -4.68 4.37
C LEU A 31 -4.19 -5.23 5.80
N TYR A 32 -4.20 -4.36 6.81
CA TYR A 32 -4.19 -4.77 8.21
C TYR A 32 -5.58 -4.94 8.84
N SER A 33 -6.62 -4.31 8.31
CA SER A 33 -7.97 -4.34 8.89
C SER A 33 -9.03 -5.04 8.04
N GLY A 34 -8.74 -5.27 6.75
CA GLY A 34 -9.70 -5.73 5.75
C GLY A 34 -10.79 -4.71 5.41
N ARG A 35 -10.63 -3.44 5.81
CA ARG A 35 -11.64 -2.38 5.67
C ARG A 35 -11.09 -1.16 4.95
N VAL A 36 -11.96 -0.48 4.22
CA VAL A 36 -11.66 0.81 3.60
C VAL A 36 -12.44 1.89 4.36
N ILE A 37 -11.82 3.04 4.60
CA ILE A 37 -12.50 4.17 5.24
C ILE A 37 -13.34 4.86 4.17
N ALA A 38 -14.67 4.77 4.29
CA ALA A 38 -15.59 5.26 3.26
C ALA A 38 -15.43 6.76 2.97
N ALA A 39 -15.18 7.58 4.01
CA ALA A 39 -14.93 9.01 3.86
C ALA A 39 -13.67 9.32 3.00
N THR A 40 -12.73 8.38 2.96
CA THR A 40 -11.50 8.49 2.18
C THR A 40 -11.72 8.12 0.70
N MET A 41 -12.74 7.30 0.40
CA MET A 41 -13.03 6.86 -0.97
C MET A 41 -13.53 7.97 -1.89
N GLU A 42 -14.22 8.98 -1.35
CA GLU A 42 -14.70 10.12 -2.14
C GLU A 42 -13.56 11.01 -2.66
N VAL A 43 -12.42 11.02 -1.96
CA VAL A 43 -11.29 11.90 -2.25
C VAL A 43 -10.19 11.20 -3.04
N ILE A 44 -9.89 9.93 -2.72
CA ILE A 44 -8.75 9.21 -3.30
C ILE A 44 -9.13 7.85 -3.94
N GLY A 45 -10.42 7.65 -4.24
CA GLY A 45 -10.92 6.36 -4.74
C GLY A 45 -10.28 5.90 -6.06
N GLU A 46 -10.04 6.82 -6.98
CA GLU A 46 -9.40 6.53 -8.28
C GLU A 46 -7.93 6.11 -8.10
N ASP A 47 -7.15 6.90 -7.36
CA ASP A 47 -5.73 6.60 -7.09
C ASP A 47 -5.57 5.29 -6.31
N LEU A 48 -6.47 5.03 -5.36
CA LEU A 48 -6.50 3.78 -4.61
C LEU A 48 -6.79 2.57 -5.51
N TYR A 49 -7.69 2.71 -6.48
CA TYR A 49 -7.96 1.66 -7.46
C TYR A 49 -6.75 1.41 -8.35
N ILE A 50 -6.10 2.46 -8.86
CA ILE A 50 -4.89 2.36 -9.68
C ILE A 50 -3.78 1.64 -8.90
N ALA A 51 -3.49 2.08 -7.68
CA ALA A 51 -2.44 1.51 -6.86
C ALA A 51 -2.72 0.06 -6.43
N ALA A 52 -3.98 -0.33 -6.24
CA ALA A 52 -4.35 -1.69 -5.87
C ALA A 52 -4.43 -2.66 -7.07
N TYR A 53 -4.69 -2.16 -8.29
CA TYR A 53 -5.04 -2.98 -9.44
C TYR A 53 -4.00 -2.97 -10.58
N MET A 54 -3.09 -1.98 -10.64
CA MET A 54 -1.99 -2.03 -11.61
C MET A 54 -0.91 -3.03 -11.13
N ARG A 55 -0.93 -4.21 -11.76
CA ARG A 55 0.07 -5.26 -11.68
C ARG A 55 0.97 -5.23 -12.90
#